data_AF-A0A0J8RF23-F1
#
_entry.id   AF-A0A0J8RF23-F1
#
_cell.length_a   1.000
_cell.length_b   1.000
_cell.length_c   1.000
_cell.angle_alpha   90.00
_cell.angle_beta   90.00
_cell.angle_gamma   90.00
#
_symmetry.space_group_name_H-M   'P 1'
#
loop_
_entity.id
_entity.type
_entity.pdbx_description
1 polymer ?
#
loop_
_entity_poly.entity_id
_entity_poly.type
_entity_poly.pdbx_seq_one_letter_code
_entity_poly.pdbx_strand_id
1 'polypeptide(L)'
;MPSPLMFCILAFSGWALISMFYFTYRNGHLASLQQIIDSGILPGGERLEAAITGVSLLDQILVSFIPFFYPIVDGSTPNLSLQSVNFAGTLAAIWTLVSLEAMRAGSRGRLIAIYDKPWK
;
A
#
# COMPACT_ATOMS: atom_id res chain seq x y z
N MET A 1 -3.90 31.65 -8.21
CA MET A 1 -3.77 31.49 -6.75
C MET A 1 -4.34 30.13 -6.38
N PRO A 2 -3.67 29.31 -5.55
CA PRO A 2 -4.22 28.02 -5.13
C PRO A 2 -5.53 28.22 -4.37
N SER A 3 -6.55 27.42 -4.69
CA SER A 3 -7.85 27.52 -4.03
C SER A 3 -7.74 27.01 -2.58
N PRO A 4 -8.55 27.53 -1.65
CA PRO A 4 -8.56 27.07 -0.26
C PRO A 4 -8.82 25.55 -0.15
N LEU A 5 -9.61 25.00 -1.08
CA LEU A 5 -9.93 23.57 -1.18
C LEU A 5 -8.67 22.71 -1.42
N MET A 6 -7.69 23.20 -2.18
CA MET A 6 -6.44 22.47 -2.43
C MET A 6 -5.67 22.20 -1.13
N PHE A 7 -5.61 23.18 -0.24
CA PHE A 7 -4.94 23.03 1.06
C PHE A 7 -5.68 22.06 1.96
N CYS A 8 -7.02 22.08 1.95
CA CYS A 8 -7.83 21.11 2.68
C CYS A 8 -7.57 19.67 2.20
N ILE A 9 -7.55 19.43 0.88
CA ILE A 9 -7.25 18.09 0.33
C ILE A 9 -5.87 17.61 0.76
N LEU A 10 -4.85 18.46 0.65
CA LEU A 10 -3.48 18.10 1.05
C LEU A 10 -3.39 17.81 2.55
N ALA A 11 -4.03 18.63 3.38
CA ALA A 11 -4.06 18.42 4.83
C ALA A 11 -4.77 17.10 5.20
N PHE A 12 -5.94 16.83 4.60
CA PHE A 12 -6.66 15.58 4.85
C PHE A 12 -5.91 14.35 4.33
N SER A 13 -5.26 14.45 3.17
CA SER A 13 -4.43 13.36 2.65
C SER A 13 -3.24 13.07 3.56
N GLY A 14 -2.55 14.11 4.04
CA GLY A 14 -1.44 13.96 4.99
C GLY A 14 -1.91 13.35 6.32
N TRP A 15 -3.03 13.84 6.84
CA TRP A 15 -3.65 13.28 8.05
C TRP A 15 -4.05 11.81 7.87
N ALA A 16 -4.68 11.46 6.75
CA ALA A 16 -5.11 10.09 6.46
C ALA A 16 -3.90 9.13 6.51
N LEU A 17 -2.79 9.48 5.87
CA LEU A 17 -1.55 8.68 5.90
C LEU A 17 -1.01 8.51 7.32
N ILE A 18 -0.92 9.60 8.10
CA ILE A 18 -0.40 9.53 9.48
C ILE A 18 -1.33 8.70 10.37
N SER A 19 -2.63 8.91 10.26
CA SER A 19 -3.63 8.24 11.08
C SER A 19 -3.64 6.72 10.86
N MET A 20 -3.40 6.25 9.63
CA MET A 20 -3.30 4.82 9.30
C MET A 20 -2.22 4.13 10.14
N PHE A 21 -1.02 4.70 10.21
CA PHE A 21 0.07 4.16 11.03
C PHE A 21 -0.21 4.32 12.52
N TYR A 22 -0.75 5.46 12.94
CA TYR A 22 -1.08 5.71 14.34
C TYR A 22 -2.08 4.70 14.90
N PHE A 23 -3.17 4.43 14.18
CA PHE A 23 -4.16 3.44 14.63
C PHE A 23 -3.60 2.03 14.66
N THR A 24 -2.78 1.65 13.68
CA THR A 24 -2.12 0.32 13.62
C THR A 24 -1.11 0.13 14.75
N TYR A 25 -0.48 1.20 15.22
CA TYR A 25 0.35 1.16 16.42
C TYR A 25 -0.50 1.04 17.69
N ARG A 26 -1.56 1.85 17.80
CA ARG A 26 -2.40 1.94 19.01
C ARG A 26 -3.29 0.72 19.25
N ASN A 27 -3.71 0.03 18.20
CA ASN A 27 -4.53 -1.17 18.30
C ASN A 27 -3.72 -2.45 18.59
N GLY A 28 -2.40 -2.35 18.72
CA GLY A 28 -1.52 -3.49 19.02
C GLY A 28 -1.19 -4.38 17.81
N HIS A 29 -1.68 -4.05 16.61
CA HIS A 29 -1.49 -4.88 15.43
C HIS A 29 -0.01 -5.06 15.08
N LEU A 30 0.80 -3.99 15.16
CA LEU A 30 2.24 -4.10 14.94
C LEU A 30 2.93 -5.04 15.93
N ALA A 31 2.49 -5.06 17.19
CA ALA A 31 3.05 -5.95 18.20
C ALA A 31 2.70 -7.43 17.91
N SER A 32 1.47 -7.70 17.44
CA SER A 32 1.06 -9.03 17.02
C SER A 32 1.84 -9.53 15.79
N LEU A 33 2.12 -8.66 14.81
CA LEU A 33 2.95 -9.02 13.67
C LEU A 33 4.39 -9.34 14.08
N GLN A 34 4.96 -8.54 14.99
CA GLN A 34 6.30 -8.81 15.51
C GLN A 34 6.38 -10.17 16.20
N GLN A 35 5.36 -10.54 16.98
CA GLN A 35 5.29 -11.86 17.61
C GLN A 35 5.25 -12.99 16.58
N ILE A 36 4.52 -12.81 15.46
CA ILE A 36 4.48 -13.81 14.38
C ILE A 36 5.86 -13.94 13.73
N ILE A 37 6.52 -12.81 13.44
CA ILE A 37 7.87 -12.79 12.87
C ILE A 37 8.87 -13.49 13.80
N ASP A 38 8.84 -13.16 15.09
CA ASP A 38 9.73 -13.74 16.10
C ASP A 38 9.48 -15.25 16.30
N SER A 39 8.22 -15.68 16.21
CA SER A 39 7.86 -17.10 16.27
C SER A 39 8.27 -17.89 15.03
N GLY A 40 8.42 -17.22 13.88
CA GLY A 40 8.71 -17.84 12.60
C GLY A 40 7.59 -18.77 12.07
N ILE A 41 6.38 -18.69 12.63
CA ILE A 41 5.24 -19.53 12.27
C ILE A 41 4.05 -18.62 11.94
N LEU A 42 3.51 -18.79 10.74
CA LEU A 42 2.33 -18.07 10.26
C LEU A 42 1.07 -18.56 11.00
N PRO A 43 0.00 -17.75 11.03
CA PRO A 43 -1.25 -18.13 11.71
C PRO A 43 -1.86 -19.46 11.25
N GLY A 44 -1.61 -19.89 10.01
CA GLY A 44 -2.04 -21.19 9.47
C GLY A 44 -1.14 -22.38 9.84
N GLY A 45 -0.07 -22.16 10.63
CA GLY A 45 0.89 -23.20 11.05
C GLY A 45 2.06 -23.41 10.09
N GLU A 46 2.11 -22.68 8.97
CA GLU A 46 3.21 -22.72 8.01
C GLU A 46 4.44 -21.97 8.54
N ARG A 47 5.64 -22.35 8.11
CA ARG A 47 6.88 -21.65 8.49
C ARG A 47 7.06 -20.38 7.67
N LEU A 48 7.41 -19.29 8.33
CA LEU A 48 7.78 -18.04 7.69
C LEU A 48 9.21 -18.15 7.14
N GLU A 49 9.36 -18.07 5.82
CA GLU A 49 10.68 -18.03 5.20
C GLU A 49 11.31 -16.64 5.32
N ALA A 50 12.49 -16.58 5.93
CA ALA A 50 13.24 -15.34 6.13
C ALA A 50 14.17 -14.98 4.97
N ALA A 51 14.38 -15.90 4.02
CA ALA A 51 15.28 -15.74 2.88
C ALA A 51 14.51 -16.01 1.58
N ILE A 52 13.82 -14.98 1.06
CA ILE A 52 12.88 -15.11 -0.05
C ILE A 52 13.58 -14.77 -1.37
N THR A 53 14.32 -13.67 -1.37
CA THR A 53 15.02 -13.12 -2.55
C THR A 53 16.53 -13.25 -2.44
N GLY A 54 17.05 -13.47 -1.23
CA GLY A 54 18.48 -13.53 -0.94
C GLY A 54 19.13 -12.16 -0.73
N VAL A 55 18.37 -11.07 -0.88
CA VAL A 55 18.82 -9.71 -0.59
C VAL A 55 18.30 -9.30 0.79
N SER A 56 19.21 -9.16 1.75
CA SER A 56 18.87 -8.97 3.18
C SER A 56 17.87 -7.84 3.45
N LEU A 57 18.03 -6.69 2.80
CA LEU A 57 17.11 -5.55 2.96
C LEU A 57 15.71 -5.87 2.44
N LEU A 58 15.64 -6.54 1.28
CA LEU A 58 14.38 -6.85 0.62
C LEU A 58 13.64 -7.94 1.39
N ASP A 59 14.39 -8.92 1.88
CA ASP A 59 13.87 -10.00 2.71
C ASP A 59 13.32 -9.47 4.05
N GLN A 60 13.98 -8.52 4.71
CA GLN A 60 13.44 -7.88 5.92
C GLN A 60 12.09 -7.19 5.69
N ILE A 61 11.95 -6.52 4.55
CA ILE A 61 10.71 -5.86 4.16
C ILE A 61 9.62 -6.91 3.88
N LEU A 62 9.94 -7.94 3.11
CA LEU A 62 9.00 -9.01 2.74
C LEU A 62 8.54 -9.81 3.97
N VAL A 63 9.47 -10.17 4.87
CA VAL A 63 9.17 -10.88 6.12
C VAL A 63 8.22 -10.08 7.01
N SER A 64 8.27 -8.74 6.95
CA SER A 64 7.34 -7.88 7.67
C SER A 64 5.96 -7.81 7.00
N PHE A 65 5.90 -7.85 5.66
CA PHE A 65 4.65 -7.78 4.91
C PHE A 65 3.90 -9.11 4.79
N ILE A 66 4.57 -10.25 4.75
CA ILE A 66 3.92 -11.56 4.59
C ILE A 66 2.90 -11.81 5.71
N PRO A 67 3.23 -11.69 7.01
CA PRO A 67 2.25 -11.87 8.09
C PRO A 67 1.10 -10.87 8.03
N PHE A 68 1.35 -9.65 7.54
CA PHE A 68 0.33 -8.62 7.38
C PHE A 68 -0.72 -9.00 6.32
N PHE A 69 -0.28 -9.52 5.18
CA PHE A 69 -1.16 -9.90 4.07
C PHE A 69 -1.69 -11.33 4.16
N TYR A 70 -1.11 -12.18 5.01
CA TYR A 70 -1.50 -13.58 5.17
C TYR A 70 -3.00 -13.82 5.31
N PRO A 71 -3.74 -13.19 6.25
CA PRO A 71 -5.19 -13.45 6.41
C PRO A 71 -6.04 -13.05 5.21
N ILE A 72 -5.51 -12.18 4.32
CA ILE A 72 -6.17 -11.78 3.08
C ILE A 72 -6.12 -12.92 2.06
N VAL A 73 -4.99 -13.64 2.00
CA VAL A 73 -4.72 -14.67 0.98
C VAL A 73 -5.17 -16.05 1.44
N ASP A 74 -4.94 -16.40 2.70
CA ASP A 74 -5.31 -17.69 3.31
C ASP A 74 -6.83 -17.88 3.41
N GLY A 75 -7.60 -16.78 3.41
CA GLY A 75 -9.06 -16.84 3.39
C GLY A 75 -9.70 -17.22 4.73
N SER A 76 -8.91 -17.36 5.80
CA SER A 76 -9.38 -17.51 7.18
C SER A 76 -10.34 -16.40 7.62
N THR A 77 -10.32 -15.24 6.95
CA THR A 77 -11.26 -14.14 7.16
C THR A 77 -11.89 -13.68 5.83
N PRO A 78 -12.97 -14.33 5.36
CA PRO A 78 -13.56 -14.07 4.04
C PRO A 78 -13.96 -12.60 3.82
N ASN A 79 -14.38 -11.91 4.89
CA ASN A 79 -14.71 -10.49 4.85
C ASN A 79 -13.49 -9.61 4.50
N LEU A 80 -12.30 -9.92 5.04
CA LEU A 80 -11.07 -9.18 4.73
C LEU A 80 -10.59 -9.48 3.31
N SER A 81 -10.68 -10.74 2.87
CA SER A 81 -10.38 -11.11 1.49
C SER A 81 -11.30 -10.41 0.49
N LEU A 82 -12.60 -10.30 0.77
CA LEU A 82 -13.53 -9.58 -0.11
C LEU A 82 -13.25 -8.07 -0.12
N GLN A 83 -12.96 -7.49 1.05
CA GLN A 83 -12.59 -6.08 1.16
C GLN A 83 -11.30 -5.75 0.40
N SER A 84 -10.32 -6.66 0.38
CA SER A 84 -9.07 -6.46 -0.35
C SER A 84 -9.29 -6.43 -1.86
N VAL A 85 -10.22 -7.24 -2.40
CA VAL A 85 -10.60 -7.20 -3.82
C VAL A 85 -11.21 -5.84 -4.18
N ASN A 86 -12.12 -5.32 -3.34
CA ASN A 86 -12.70 -4.00 -3.55
C ASN A 86 -11.64 -2.88 -3.51
N PHE A 87 -10.74 -2.95 -2.54
CA PHE A 87 -9.62 -2.02 -2.41
C PHE A 87 -8.68 -2.06 -3.63
N ALA A 88 -8.31 -3.27 -4.08
CA ALA A 88 -7.47 -3.47 -5.26
C ALA A 88 -8.14 -2.91 -6.54
N GLY A 89 -9.44 -3.12 -6.72
CA GLY A 89 -10.19 -2.55 -7.83
C GLY A 89 -10.19 -1.02 -7.83
N THR A 90 -10.37 -0.41 -6.66
CA THR A 90 -10.30 1.05 -6.49
C THR A 90 -8.90 1.59 -6.81
N LEU A 91 -7.85 0.95 -6.30
CA LEU A 91 -6.47 1.32 -6.61
C LEU A 91 -6.15 1.19 -8.10
N ALA A 92 -6.57 0.11 -8.74
CA ALA A 92 -6.36 -0.11 -10.17
C ALA A 92 -7.06 0.96 -11.02
N ALA A 93 -8.28 1.35 -10.65
CA ALA A 93 -9.01 2.42 -11.32
C ALA A 93 -8.29 3.77 -11.17
N ILE A 94 -7.88 4.13 -9.94
CA ILE A 94 -7.12 5.36 -9.68
C ILE A 94 -5.80 5.37 -10.47
N TRP A 95 -5.05 4.27 -10.43
CA TRP A 95 -3.79 4.14 -11.15
C TRP A 95 -3.97 4.35 -12.65
N THR A 96 -5.03 3.78 -13.22
CA THR A 96 -5.37 3.95 -14.65
C THR A 96 -5.67 5.42 -14.97
N LEU A 97 -6.47 6.09 -14.15
CA LEU A 97 -6.79 7.52 -14.34
C LEU A 97 -5.57 8.41 -14.23
N VAL A 98 -4.72 8.18 -13.22
CA VAL A 98 -3.47 8.91 -13.04
C VAL A 98 -2.55 8.72 -14.24
N SER A 99 -2.41 7.49 -14.73
CA SER A 99 -1.59 7.16 -15.91
C SER A 99 -2.11 7.83 -17.18
N LEU A 100 -3.43 7.83 -17.39
CA LEU A 100 -4.05 8.49 -18.53
C LEU A 100 -3.84 10.01 -18.49
N GLU A 101 -4.04 10.64 -17.34
CA GLU A 101 -3.81 12.09 -17.18
C GLU A 101 -2.32 12.44 -17.34
N ALA A 102 -1.44 11.59 -16.83
CA ALA A 102 0.01 11.72 -16.98
C ALA A 102 0.49 11.66 -18.44
N MET A 103 -0.22 10.93 -19.31
CA MET A 103 0.07 10.85 -20.74
C MET A 103 -0.63 11.93 -21.57
N ARG A 104 -1.65 12.61 -21.02
CA ARG A 104 -2.44 13.61 -21.74
C ARG A 104 -1.57 14.81 -22.12
N ALA A 105 -1.64 15.27 -23.37
CA ALA A 105 -0.82 16.40 -23.83
C ALA A 105 -0.99 17.69 -22.99
N GLY A 106 -2.15 17.87 -22.35
CA GLY A 106 -2.42 19.00 -21.44
C GLY A 106 -1.83 18.89 -20.03
N SER A 107 -1.15 17.79 -19.70
CA SER A 107 -0.41 17.63 -18.44
C SER A 107 1.08 17.96 -18.58
N ARG A 108 1.56 18.32 -19.79
CA ARG A 108 2.94 18.77 -20.03
C ARG A 108 3.34 19.88 -19.05
N GLY A 109 4.55 19.74 -18.49
CA GLY A 109 5.08 20.66 -17.48
C GLY A 109 4.49 20.51 -16.07
N ARG A 110 3.58 19.54 -15.83
CA ARG A 110 3.08 19.20 -14.49
C ARG A 110 3.86 18.02 -13.90
N LEU A 111 3.87 17.91 -12.58
CA LEU A 111 4.59 16.86 -11.82
C LEU A 111 4.21 15.42 -12.21
N ILE A 112 3.02 15.23 -12.79
CA ILE A 112 2.51 13.91 -13.18
C ILE A 112 2.88 13.51 -14.60
N ALA A 113 3.50 14.39 -15.40
CA ALA A 113 3.74 14.11 -16.82
C ALA A 113 4.78 13.00 -17.01
N ILE A 114 4.45 11.96 -17.78
CA ILE A 114 5.38 10.86 -18.09
C ILE A 114 6.27 11.18 -19.30
N TYR A 115 5.80 11.99 -20.25
CA TYR A 115 6.58 12.38 -21.44
C TYR A 115 6.51 13.88 -21.71
N ASP A 116 7.68 14.50 -21.93
CA ASP A 116 7.80 15.93 -22.23
C ASP A 116 7.88 16.23 -23.74
N LYS A 117 8.21 15.24 -24.58
CA LYS A 117 8.35 15.43 -26.03
C LYS A 117 7.05 15.17 -26.80
N PRO A 118 6.68 16.02 -27.76
CA PRO A 118 5.55 15.75 -28.65
C PRO A 118 5.86 14.55 -29.57
N TRP A 119 4.84 13.72 -29.80
CA TRP A 119 4.83 12.78 -30.93
C TRP A 119 5.04 13.60 -32.20
N LYS A 120 6.06 13.25 -32.98
CA LYS A 120 6.32 13.84 -34.30
C LYS A 120 5.19 13.54 -35.27
#